data_AF-A0A126RCE0-F1
#
_entry.id   AF-A0A126RCE0-F1
#
_cell.length_a   1.000
_cell.length_b   1.000
_cell.length_c   1.000
_cell.angle_alpha   90.00
_cell.angle_beta   90.00
_cell.angle_gamma   90.00
#
_symmetry.space_group_name_H-M   'P 1'
#
loop_
_entity.id
_entity.type
_entity.pdbx_description
1 polymer ?
#
loop_
_entity_poly.entity_id
_entity_poly.type
_entity_poly.pdbx_seq_one_letter_code
_entity_poly.pdbx_strand_id
1 'polypeptide(L)' 'MQEGAILLGDKGYDSNVIRAAAAAKNVWANIPGRSNRKQRFAFSGWVYRRAILLNDY' A
#
# COMPACT_ATOMS: atom_id res chain seq x y z
N MET A 1 -7.66 9.63 2.79
CA MET A 1 -7.90 8.26 2.31
C MET A 1 -9.35 7.95 2.62
N GLN A 2 -10.09 7.49 1.62
CA GLN A 2 -11.48 7.06 1.78
C GLN A 2 -11.51 5.69 2.45
N GLU A 3 -12.48 5.45 3.33
CA GLU A 3 -12.64 4.15 3.99
C GLU A 3 -12.90 3.05 2.95
N GLY A 4 -12.29 1.87 3.15
CA GLY A 4 -12.37 0.75 2.21
C GLY A 4 -11.52 0.90 0.94
N ALA A 5 -10.80 2.01 0.78
CA ALA A 5 -9.90 2.20 -0.35
C ALA A 5 -8.63 1.34 -0.25
N ILE A 6 -7.88 1.28 -1.35
CA ILE A 6 -6.54 0.69 -1.40
C ILE A 6 -5.52 1.83 -1.53
N LEU A 7 -4.61 1.94 -0.59
CA LEU A 7 -3.45 2.82 -0.69
C LEU A 7 -2.34 2.10 -1.46
N LEU A 8 -1.93 2.69 -2.57
CA LEU A 8 -0.83 2.22 -3.38
C LEU A 8 0.40 3.08 -3.12
N GLY A 9 1.56 2.44 -3.11
CA GLY A 9 2.81 3.16 -2.97
C GLY A 9 3.99 2.26 -3.28
N ASP A 10 5.07 2.88 -3.75
CA ASP A 10 6.35 2.23 -3.92
C ASP A 10 6.94 1.77 -2.60
N LYS A 11 7.92 0.86 -2.69
CA LYS A 11 8.70 0.35 -1.56
C LYS A 11 9.31 1.45 -0.67
N GLY A 12 9.59 2.62 -1.26
CA GLY A 12 10.08 3.80 -0.54
C GLY A 12 9.11 4.30 0.54
N TYR A 13 7.81 4.09 0.36
CA TYR A 13 6.74 4.52 1.27
C TYR A 13 6.41 3.49 2.36
N ASP A 14 7.13 2.36 2.43
CA ASP A 14 6.94 1.38 3.50
C ASP A 14 7.47 1.90 4.85
N SER A 15 6.63 2.65 5.58
CA SER A 15 6.89 3.12 6.94
C SER A 15 5.79 2.68 7.91
N ASN A 16 6.12 2.59 9.20
CA ASN A 16 5.13 2.28 10.24
C ASN A 16 4.04 3.35 10.29
N VAL A 17 4.42 4.63 10.16
CA VAL A 17 3.50 5.76 10.20
C VAL A 17 2.48 5.66 9.05
N ILE A 18 2.93 5.37 7.83
CA ILE A 18 2.04 5.26 6.67
C ILE A 18 1.09 4.07 6.81
N ARG A 19 1.60 2.91 7.24
CA ARG A 19 0.76 1.72 7.44
C ARG A 19 -0.24 1.92 8.58
N ALA A 20 0.16 2.54 9.68
CA ALA A 20 -0.73 2.85 10.80
C ALA A 20 -1.83 3.84 10.39
N ALA A 21 -1.48 4.89 9.63
CA ALA A 21 -2.44 5.85 9.12
C ALA A 21 -3.45 5.23 8.15
N ALA A 22 -3.03 4.27 7.32
CA ALA A 22 -3.94 3.51 6.44
C ALA A 22 -4.86 2.59 7.26
N ALA A 23 -4.30 1.84 8.21
CA ALA A 23 -5.07 0.95 9.08
C ALA A 23 -6.12 1.71 9.91
N ALA A 24 -5.77 2.88 10.46
CA ALA A 24 -6.69 3.74 11.21
C ALA A 24 -7.89 4.22 10.39
N LYS A 25 -7.84 4.12 9.06
CA LYS A 25 -8.90 4.50 8.13
C LYS A 25 -9.54 3.30 7.44
N ASN A 26 -9.29 2.07 7.92
CA ASN A 26 -9.72 0.83 7.26
C ASN A 26 -9.30 0.75 5.77
N VAL A 27 -8.09 1.23 5.47
CA VAL A 27 -7.50 1.24 4.12
C VAL A 27 -6.41 0.20 4.03
N TRP A 28 -6.48 -0.63 2.99
CA TRP A 28 -5.40 -1.59 2.72
C TRP A 28 -4.22 -0.89 2.07
N ALA A 29 -3.09 -0.85 2.79
CA ALA A 29 -1.82 -0.41 2.24
C ALA A 29 -1.17 -1.51 1.38
N ASN A 30 -1.45 -1.50 0.07
CA ASN A 30 -0.79 -2.33 -0.93
C ASN A 30 0.58 -1.74 -1.30
N ILE A 31 1.48 -1.72 -0.32
CA ILE A 31 2.85 -1.22 -0.42
C ILE A 31 3.80 -2.42 -0.22
N PRO A 32 4.76 -2.66 -1.11
CA PRO A 32 5.74 -3.72 -0.93
C PRO A 32 6.64 -3.41 0.27
N GLY A 33 6.88 -4.41 1.13
CA GLY A 33 7.73 -4.26 2.31
C GLY A 33 9.19 -3.95 1.94
N ARG A 34 9.87 -3.13 2.74
CA ARG A 34 11.33 -2.95 2.62
C ARG A 34 12.08 -4.25 2.94
N SER A 35 13.27 -4.41 2.36
CA SER A 35 14.07 -5.64 2.52
C SER A 35 14.47 -5.91 3.98
N ASN A 36 14.59 -4.87 4.81
CA ASN A 36 14.94 -4.97 6.23
C ASN A 36 13.70 -5.08 7.15
N ARG A 37 12.50 -5.25 6.60
CA ARG A 37 11.27 -5.30 7.38
C ARG A 37 11.13 -6.67 8.08
N LYS A 38 11.00 -6.65 9.41
CA LYS A 38 10.77 -7.87 10.22
C LYS A 38 9.35 -8.42 10.10
N GLN A 39 8.37 -7.53 9.90
CA GLN A 39 6.96 -7.89 9.76
C GLN A 39 6.57 -8.08 8.29
N ARG A 40 5.78 -9.11 8.00
CA ARG A 40 5.19 -9.32 6.67
C ARG A 40 3.85 -8.60 6.58
N PHE A 41 3.58 -8.03 5.41
CA PHE A 41 2.31 -7.39 5.09
C PHE A 41 1.77 -7.92 3.78
N ALA A 42 0.44 -7.96 3.65
CA ALA A 42 -0.21 -8.34 2.41
C ALA A 42 0.12 -7.34 1.30
N PHE A 43 0.60 -7.86 0.17
CA PHE A 43 0.89 -7.11 -1.04
C PHE A 43 0.48 -7.93 -2.26
N SER A 44 -0.17 -7.29 -3.23
CA SER A 44 -0.54 -7.84 -4.52
C SER A 44 0.11 -7.04 -5.63
N GLY A 45 1.03 -7.69 -6.35
CA GLY A 45 1.64 -7.11 -7.55
C GLY A 45 0.63 -6.91 -8.69
N TRP A 46 -0.45 -7.69 -8.73
CA TRP A 46 -1.51 -7.52 -9.72
C TRP A 46 -2.29 -6.21 -9.49
N VAL A 47 -2.71 -5.94 -8.25
CA VAL A 47 -3.39 -4.70 -7.88
C VAL A 47 -2.48 -3.49 -8.14
N TYR A 48 -1.19 -3.60 -7.78
CA TYR A 48 -0.20 -2.55 -8.01
C TYR A 48 -0.10 -2.17 -9.49
N ARG A 49 0.02 -3.17 -10.38
CA ARG A 49 0.08 -2.95 -11.83
C ARG A 49 -1.23 -2.42 -12.41
N ARG A 50 -2.37 -2.95 -11.97
CA ARG A 50 -3.69 -2.56 -12.49
C ARG A 50 -4.02 -1.10 -12.22
N ALA A 51 -3.59 -0.58 -11.07
CA ALA A 51 -3.93 0.77 -10.66
C ALA A 51 -2.99 1.86 -11.20
N ILE A 52 -1.76 1.49 -11.62
CA ILE A 52 -0.93 2.38 -12.45
C ILE A 52 -1.64 2.63 -13.79
N LEU A 53 -2.18 1.58 -14.42
CA LEU A 53 -2.92 1.68 -15.69
C LEU A 53 -4.23 2.47 -15.62
N LEU A 54 -4.84 2.63 -14.43
CA LEU A 54 -6.07 3.40 -14.25
C LEU A 54 -5.83 4.92 -14.10
N ASN A 55 -4.59 5.35 -13.83
CA ASN A 55 -4.23 6.77 -13.69
C ASN A 55 -3.78 7.42 -15.01
N ASP A 56 -3.68 6.63 -16.09
CA ASP A 56 -3.21 7.08 -17.41
C ASP A 56 -4.36 7.52 -18.36
N TYR A 57 -5.57 7.79 -17.84
CA TYR A 57 -6.75 8.23 -18.60
C TYR A 57 -7.53 9.35 -17.91
#